data_AF-A0A941HVD8-F1
#
_entry.id   AF-A0A941HVD8-F1
#
_cell.length_a   1.000
_cell.length_b   1.000
_cell.length_c   1.000
_cell.angle_alpha   90.00
_cell.angle_beta   90.00
_cell.angle_gamma   90.00
#
_symmetry.space_group_name_H-M   'P 1'
#
loop_
_entity.id
_entity.type
_entity.pdbx_description
1 polymer ?
#
loop_
_entity_poly.entity_id
_entity_poly.type
_entity_poly.pdbx_seq_one_letter_code
_entity_poly.pdbx_strand_id
1 'polypeptide(L)'
;MNALWNVGTLDHVILLFPMTVFAVILAGVLYRLGRKRRIRTTEFWEPIVACLTVVLVFVGIYAGYASFRNQTRLAAETALNEGADNLFAVEIDHPEIRCLYTNFAHDDPAGCVARLAADRDRWSLAIFYVEESWFTLEKANEDRANWGSQYANDIAYWADDVSDDPSGMFAFYLLNQHSVTDAKARMARAGVCIPDLCKRYSEVRSALVTAKAADGPDLCASPAVQKQSRSVCRD
;
A
#
# COMPACT_ATOMS: atom_id res chain seq x y z
N MET A 1 -7.17 -12.92 -4.80
CA MET A 1 -7.40 -13.16 -6.24
C MET A 1 -6.42 -12.28 -6.99
N ASN A 2 -5.32 -12.86 -7.47
CA ASN A 2 -4.23 -12.14 -8.12
C ASN A 2 -4.60 -11.85 -9.57
N ALA A 3 -5.21 -10.69 -9.83
CA ALA A 3 -5.27 -10.17 -11.18
C ALA A 3 -3.95 -9.45 -11.47
N LEU A 4 -3.16 -10.10 -12.32
CA LEU A 4 -1.85 -9.75 -12.89
C LEU A 4 -1.80 -8.43 -13.69
N TRP A 5 -2.52 -7.39 -13.26
CA TRP A 5 -2.62 -6.14 -14.00
C TRP A 5 -2.35 -4.96 -13.08
N ASN A 6 -1.06 -4.63 -12.92
CA ASN A 6 -0.67 -3.31 -12.45
C ASN A 6 -1.27 -2.26 -13.40
N VAL A 7 -1.77 -1.15 -12.86
CA VAL A 7 -2.40 -0.06 -13.63
C VAL A 7 -1.49 0.46 -14.73
N GLY A 8 -0.17 0.50 -14.50
CA GLY A 8 0.78 0.87 -15.53
C GLY A 8 0.73 -0.04 -16.76
N THR A 9 0.54 -1.34 -16.55
CA THR A 9 0.41 -2.33 -17.64
C THR A 9 -0.93 -2.21 -18.35
N LEU A 10 -2.00 -1.96 -17.61
CA LEU A 10 -3.36 -1.88 -18.16
C LEU A 10 -3.56 -0.57 -18.94
N ASP A 11 -3.00 0.54 -18.45
CA ASP A 11 -2.93 1.82 -19.17
C ASP A 11 -2.15 1.67 -20.48
N HIS A 12 -1.02 0.94 -20.48
CA HIS A 12 -0.25 0.68 -21.69
C HIS A 12 -1.01 -0.17 -22.71
N VAL A 13 -1.72 -1.21 -22.28
CA VAL A 13 -2.51 -2.05 -23.19
C VAL A 13 -3.68 -1.27 -23.79
N ILE A 14 -4.39 -0.50 -22.98
CA ILE A 14 -5.53 0.32 -23.43
C ILE A 14 -5.06 1.44 -24.37
N LEU A 15 -3.83 1.95 -24.25
CA LEU A 15 -3.28 2.95 -25.17
C LEU A 15 -2.69 2.35 -26.45
N LEU A 16 -1.98 1.23 -26.37
CA LEU A 16 -1.27 0.62 -27.51
C LEU A 16 -2.20 -0.14 -28.45
N PHE A 17 -3.24 -0.80 -27.92
CA PHE A 17 -4.16 -1.58 -28.74
C PHE A 17 -4.96 -0.72 -29.74
N PRO A 18 -5.55 0.44 -29.37
CA PRO A 18 -6.21 1.33 -30.33
C PRO A 18 -5.25 1.93 -31.35
N MET A 19 -4.03 2.31 -30.92
CA MET A 19 -3.02 2.87 -31.83
C MET A 19 -2.58 1.85 -32.89
N THR A 20 -2.41 0.59 -32.51
CA THR A 20 -2.06 -0.48 -33.45
C THR A 20 -3.21 -0.81 -34.39
N VAL A 21 -4.45 -0.91 -33.90
CA VAL A 21 -5.64 -1.11 -34.75
C VAL A 21 -5.83 0.05 -35.73
N PHE A 22 -5.68 1.29 -35.27
CA PHE A 22 -5.75 2.48 -36.11
C PHE A 22 -4.67 2.47 -37.21
N ALA A 23 -3.42 2.14 -36.86
CA ALA A 23 -2.32 2.07 -37.82
C ALA A 23 -2.57 1.02 -38.92
N VAL A 24 -3.12 -0.15 -38.55
CA VAL A 24 -3.48 -1.21 -39.51
C VAL A 24 -4.60 -0.76 -40.45
N ILE A 25 -5.65 -0.13 -39.91
CA ILE A 25 -6.76 0.39 -40.71
C ILE A 25 -6.26 1.49 -41.65
N LEU A 26 -5.48 2.44 -41.16
CA LEU A 26 -4.92 3.53 -41.95
C LEU A 26 -4.02 3.00 -43.07
N ALA A 27 -3.13 2.05 -42.78
CA ALA A 27 -2.29 1.40 -43.78
C ALA A 27 -3.11 0.68 -44.86
N GLY A 28 -4.18 -0.02 -44.46
CA GLY A 28 -5.12 -0.66 -45.39
C GLY A 28 -5.83 0.34 -46.30
N VAL A 29 -6.26 1.49 -45.76
CA VAL A 29 -6.89 2.57 -46.53
C VAL A 29 -5.89 3.19 -47.52
N LEU A 30 -4.69 3.55 -47.07
CA LEU A 30 -3.64 4.12 -47.91
C LEU A 30 -3.22 3.17 -49.04
N TYR A 31 -3.05 1.88 -48.74
CA TYR A 31 -2.72 0.86 -49.74
C TYR A 31 -3.80 0.76 -50.82
N ARG A 32 -5.08 0.80 -50.44
CA ARG A 32 -6.22 0.73 -51.37
C ARG A 32 -6.32 1.98 -52.25
N LEU A 33 -6.06 3.15 -51.69
CA LEU A 33 -6.05 4.43 -52.40
C LEU A 33 -4.88 4.52 -53.39
N GLY A 34 -3.67 4.10 -53.01
CA GLY A 34 -2.48 4.12 -53.88
C GLY A 34 -2.58 3.22 -55.12
N ARG A 35 -3.48 2.23 -55.12
CA ARG A 35 -3.66 1.29 -56.24
C ARG A 35 -4.66 1.76 -57.31
N LYS A 36 -5.48 2.79 -57.04
CA LYS A 36 -6.54 3.25 -57.96
C LYS A 36 -6.11 4.51 -58.73
N ARG A 37 -6.13 4.45 -60.07
CA ARG A 37 -5.83 5.59 -60.98
C ARG A 37 -6.95 6.63 -61.11
N ARG A 38 -8.20 6.31 -60.73
CA ARG A 38 -9.34 7.23 -60.60
C ARG A 38 -10.17 6.81 -59.39
N ILE A 39 -10.36 7.72 -58.44
CA ILE A 39 -11.14 7.49 -57.23
C ILE A 39 -12.50 8.17 -57.40
N ARG A 40 -13.61 7.42 -57.29
CA ARG A 40 -14.94 8.03 -57.14
C ARG A 40 -15.09 8.57 -55.72
N THR A 41 -15.71 9.73 -55.56
CA THR A 41 -15.90 10.40 -54.26
C THR A 41 -16.57 9.50 -53.22
N THR A 42 -17.51 8.64 -53.61
CA THR A 42 -18.19 7.70 -52.69
C THR A 42 -17.26 6.62 -52.14
N GLU A 43 -16.29 6.14 -52.92
CA GLU A 43 -15.30 5.13 -52.49
C GLU A 43 -14.23 5.71 -51.55
N PHE A 44 -14.16 7.04 -51.46
CA PHE A 44 -13.23 7.76 -50.58
C PHE A 44 -13.80 7.95 -49.17
N TRP A 45 -15.12 8.13 -49.03
CA TRP A 45 -15.75 8.47 -47.75
C TRP A 45 -16.01 7.26 -46.84
N GLU A 46 -16.41 6.10 -47.38
CA GLU A 46 -16.63 4.89 -46.59
C GLU A 46 -15.46 4.50 -45.67
N PRO A 47 -14.19 4.42 -46.14
CA PRO A 47 -13.07 4.08 -45.27
C PRO A 47 -12.78 5.15 -44.21
N ILE A 48 -13.02 6.43 -44.53
CA ILE A 48 -12.84 7.53 -43.58
C ILE A 48 -13.88 7.42 -42.46
N VAL A 49 -15.16 7.21 -42.80
CA VAL A 49 -16.23 7.02 -41.83
C VAL A 49 -16.00 5.78 -40.97
N ALA A 50 -15.51 4.68 -41.55
CA ALA A 50 -15.15 3.48 -40.81
C ALA A 50 -14.00 3.75 -39.82
N CYS A 51 -12.97 4.47 -40.26
CA CYS A 51 -11.84 4.84 -39.41
C CYS A 51 -12.26 5.77 -38.25
N LEU A 52 -13.09 6.78 -38.52
CA LEU A 52 -13.65 7.68 -37.51
C LEU A 52 -14.54 6.95 -36.50
N THR A 53 -15.39 6.04 -36.96
CA THR A 53 -16.25 5.23 -36.07
C THR A 53 -15.40 4.39 -35.12
N VAL A 54 -14.35 3.75 -35.62
CA VAL A 54 -13.43 2.95 -34.78
C VAL A 54 -12.72 3.84 -33.75
N VAL A 55 -12.24 5.02 -34.14
CA VAL A 55 -11.63 5.98 -33.21
C VAL A 55 -12.63 6.39 -32.13
N LEU A 56 -13.87 6.72 -32.49
CA LEU A 56 -14.91 7.11 -31.53
C LEU A 56 -15.23 5.99 -30.52
N VAL A 57 -15.31 4.73 -30.97
CA VAL A 57 -15.51 3.58 -30.09
C VAL A 57 -14.37 3.45 -29.09
N PHE A 58 -13.11 3.56 -29.53
CA PHE A 58 -11.96 3.47 -28.64
C PHE A 58 -11.86 4.66 -27.67
N VAL A 59 -12.17 5.87 -28.12
CA VAL A 59 -12.27 7.05 -27.24
C VAL A 59 -13.34 6.82 -26.17
N GLY A 60 -14.50 6.25 -26.55
CA GLY A 60 -15.55 5.90 -25.60
C GLY A 60 -15.11 4.85 -24.57
N ILE A 61 -14.44 3.79 -25.00
CA ILE A 61 -13.88 2.75 -24.10
C ILE A 61 -12.86 3.37 -23.14
N TYR A 62 -11.93 4.18 -23.65
CA TYR A 62 -10.93 4.86 -22.83
C TYR A 62 -11.56 5.82 -21.83
N ALA A 63 -12.53 6.64 -22.25
CA ALA A 63 -13.24 7.55 -21.37
C ALA A 63 -14.00 6.81 -20.26
N GLY A 64 -14.64 5.68 -20.60
CA GLY A 64 -15.30 4.82 -19.62
C GLY A 64 -14.32 4.24 -18.60
N TYR A 65 -13.19 3.71 -19.04
CA TYR A 65 -12.12 3.21 -18.17
C TYR A 65 -11.53 4.32 -17.27
N ALA A 66 -11.22 5.48 -17.84
CA ALA A 66 -10.67 6.62 -17.10
C ALA A 66 -11.67 7.11 -16.03
N SER A 67 -12.96 7.16 -16.36
CA SER A 67 -14.02 7.51 -15.41
C SER A 67 -14.11 6.50 -14.26
N PHE A 68 -14.17 5.21 -14.58
CA PHE A 68 -14.17 4.14 -13.58
C PHE A 68 -12.96 4.22 -12.66
N ARG A 69 -11.75 4.36 -13.23
CA ARG A 69 -10.51 4.50 -12.46
C ARG A 69 -10.52 5.71 -11.54
N ASN A 70 -11.02 6.86 -12.01
CA ASN A 70 -11.09 8.04 -11.18
C ASN A 70 -12.08 7.87 -10.02
N GLN A 71 -13.21 7.20 -10.27
CA GLN A 71 -14.18 6.87 -9.21
C GLN A 71 -13.61 5.89 -8.19
N THR A 72 -12.92 4.83 -8.61
CA THR A 72 -12.31 3.86 -7.67
C THR A 72 -11.17 4.48 -6.89
N ARG A 73 -10.36 5.33 -7.52
CA ARG A 73 -9.31 6.10 -6.82
C ARG A 73 -9.93 7.00 -5.74
N LEU A 74 -10.94 7.80 -6.08
CA LEU A 74 -11.60 8.70 -5.12
C LEU A 74 -12.23 7.92 -3.97
N ALA A 75 -12.89 6.79 -4.26
CA ALA A 75 -13.48 5.95 -3.22
C ALA A 75 -12.41 5.35 -2.27
N ALA A 76 -11.28 4.92 -2.82
CA ALA A 76 -10.14 4.44 -2.02
C ALA A 76 -9.55 5.55 -1.14
N GLU A 77 -9.38 6.76 -1.69
CA GLU A 77 -8.91 7.92 -0.94
C GLU A 77 -9.89 8.32 0.18
N THR A 78 -11.20 8.32 -0.07
CA THR A 78 -12.20 8.59 0.98
C THR A 78 -12.14 7.56 2.10
N ALA A 79 -12.13 6.26 1.77
CA ALA A 79 -12.11 5.19 2.78
C ALA A 79 -10.83 5.23 3.63
N LEU A 80 -9.69 5.54 3.02
CA LEU A 80 -8.41 5.68 3.72
C LEU A 80 -8.37 6.91 4.63
N ASN A 81 -8.90 8.04 4.18
CA ASN A 81 -9.04 9.25 5.00
C ASN A 81 -9.93 8.98 6.22
N GLU A 82 -11.10 8.37 6.03
CA GLU A 82 -11.99 7.99 7.13
C GLU A 82 -11.29 7.05 8.14
N GLY A 83 -10.50 6.09 7.65
CA GLY A 83 -9.69 5.21 8.48
C GLY A 83 -8.65 5.96 9.32
N ALA A 84 -7.91 6.90 8.73
CA ALA A 84 -6.91 7.68 9.47
C ALA A 84 -7.52 8.70 10.42
N ASP A 85 -8.64 9.32 10.07
CA ASP A 85 -9.37 10.20 10.98
C ASP A 85 -9.78 9.44 12.26
N ASN A 86 -10.19 8.17 12.12
CA ASN A 86 -10.49 7.30 13.27
C ASN A 86 -9.24 7.01 14.10
N LEU A 87 -8.09 6.73 13.48
CA LEU A 87 -6.84 6.48 14.20
C LEU A 87 -6.35 7.73 14.93
N PHE A 88 -6.44 8.90 14.29
CA PHE A 88 -6.12 10.17 14.91
C PHE A 88 -7.08 10.52 16.07
N ALA A 89 -8.38 10.24 15.92
CA ALA A 89 -9.35 10.43 17.00
C ALA A 89 -9.02 9.54 18.20
N VAL A 90 -8.64 8.27 17.96
CA VAL A 90 -8.19 7.36 19.02
C VAL A 90 -6.94 7.91 19.73
N GLU A 91 -5.97 8.47 19.01
CA GLU A 91 -4.80 9.11 19.63
C GLU A 91 -5.15 10.35 20.46
N ILE A 92 -6.21 11.08 20.10
CA ILE A 92 -6.70 12.23 20.88
C ILE A 92 -7.39 11.76 22.17
N ASP A 93 -8.28 10.78 22.06
CA ASP A 93 -9.09 10.31 23.18
C ASP A 93 -8.28 9.43 24.15
N HIS A 94 -7.23 8.78 23.65
CA HIS A 94 -6.35 7.88 24.41
C HIS A 94 -4.87 8.31 24.27
N PRO A 95 -4.46 9.38 24.98
CA PRO A 95 -3.12 9.95 24.85
C PRO A 95 -2.00 8.99 25.27
N GLU A 96 -2.31 7.93 26.02
CA GLU A 96 -1.36 6.84 26.32
C GLU A 96 -0.85 6.12 25.07
N ILE A 97 -1.60 6.12 23.96
CA ILE A 97 -1.18 5.48 22.69
C ILE A 97 -0.11 6.32 21.99
N ARG A 98 -0.09 7.64 22.20
CA ARG A 98 0.90 8.52 21.57
C ARG A 98 2.33 8.14 21.95
N CYS A 99 2.53 7.53 23.13
CA CYS A 99 3.84 7.04 23.56
C CYS A 99 4.38 5.89 22.71
N LEU A 100 3.66 5.41 21.69
CA LEU A 100 4.21 4.49 20.71
C LEU A 100 5.20 5.18 19.74
N TYR A 101 5.09 6.50 19.55
CA TYR A 101 5.82 7.28 18.55
C TYR A 101 7.02 8.05 19.09
N THR A 102 7.99 8.36 18.22
CA THR A 102 9.28 8.99 18.58
C THR A 102 9.09 10.25 19.41
N ASN A 103 8.16 11.13 19.02
CA ASN A 103 7.93 12.41 19.69
C ASN A 103 7.47 12.28 21.16
N PHE A 104 7.03 11.10 21.61
CA PHE A 104 6.48 10.90 22.96
C PHE A 104 7.14 9.74 23.72
N ALA A 105 7.71 8.76 23.01
CA ALA A 105 8.30 7.57 23.58
C ALA A 105 9.81 7.70 23.85
N HIS A 106 10.50 8.62 23.16
CA HIS A 106 11.96 8.60 23.02
C HIS A 106 12.71 8.51 24.36
N ASP A 107 12.20 9.18 25.38
CA ASP A 107 12.85 9.29 26.69
C ASP A 107 12.57 8.09 27.63
N ASP A 108 11.43 7.39 27.45
CA ASP A 108 11.01 6.26 28.29
C ASP A 108 10.20 5.19 27.53
N PRO A 109 10.83 4.43 26.61
CA PRO A 109 10.15 3.37 25.88
C PRO A 109 9.61 2.25 26.77
N ALA A 110 10.42 1.81 27.75
CA ALA A 110 10.06 0.71 28.64
C ALA A 110 8.88 1.09 29.55
N GLY A 111 8.84 2.31 30.06
CA GLY A 111 7.71 2.79 30.84
C GLY A 111 6.45 3.00 30.00
N CYS A 112 6.55 3.34 28.71
CA CYS A 112 5.39 3.32 27.80
C CYS A 112 4.76 1.93 27.74
N VAL A 113 5.54 0.89 27.42
CA VAL A 113 5.06 -0.49 27.36
C VAL A 113 4.47 -0.93 28.70
N ALA A 114 5.14 -0.64 29.81
CA ALA A 114 4.65 -0.98 31.14
C ALA A 114 3.30 -0.32 31.48
N ARG A 115 3.11 0.96 31.11
CA ARG A 115 1.84 1.68 31.32
C ARG A 115 0.70 1.09 30.50
N LEU A 116 0.97 0.69 29.26
CA LEU A 116 -0.01 0.04 28.40
C LEU A 116 -0.36 -1.38 28.91
N ALA A 117 0.64 -2.14 29.35
CA ALA A 117 0.47 -3.51 29.83
C ALA A 117 -0.14 -3.61 31.25
N ALA A 118 -0.13 -2.53 32.02
CA ALA A 118 -0.68 -2.50 33.37
C ALA A 118 -2.22 -2.66 33.41
N ASP A 119 -2.89 -2.36 32.31
CA ASP A 119 -4.34 -2.46 32.17
C ASP A 119 -4.70 -3.23 30.89
N ARG A 120 -5.64 -4.17 31.01
CA ARG A 120 -6.02 -5.04 29.89
C ARG A 120 -6.65 -4.26 28.75
N ASP A 121 -7.50 -3.28 29.06
CA ASP A 121 -8.23 -2.53 28.04
C ASP A 121 -7.27 -1.60 27.29
N ARG A 122 -6.32 -0.97 27.99
CA ARG A 122 -5.24 -0.20 27.35
C ARG A 122 -4.33 -1.04 26.48
N TRP A 123 -3.96 -2.23 26.95
CA TRP A 123 -3.16 -3.17 26.16
C TRP A 123 -3.88 -3.59 24.89
N SER A 124 -5.15 -4.01 25.01
CA SER A 124 -5.97 -4.39 23.86
C SER A 124 -6.12 -3.23 22.89
N LEU A 125 -6.41 -2.02 23.38
CA LEU A 125 -6.52 -0.82 22.56
C LEU A 125 -5.21 -0.51 21.81
N ALA A 126 -4.06 -0.57 22.49
CA ALA A 126 -2.77 -0.34 21.86
C ALA A 126 -2.45 -1.38 20.78
N ILE A 127 -2.76 -2.65 21.01
CA ILE A 127 -2.57 -3.71 20.02
C ILE A 127 -3.49 -3.51 18.80
N PHE A 128 -4.77 -3.17 19.01
CA PHE A 128 -5.69 -2.87 17.91
C PHE A 128 -5.24 -1.65 17.11
N TYR A 129 -4.78 -0.61 17.80
CA TYR A 129 -4.24 0.59 17.15
C TYR A 129 -3.00 0.27 16.28
N VAL A 130 -2.08 -0.55 16.79
CA VAL A 130 -0.90 -1.01 16.04
C VAL A 130 -1.32 -1.86 14.84
N GLU A 131 -2.28 -2.77 15.00
CA GLU A 131 -2.84 -3.58 13.92
C GLU A 131 -3.46 -2.73 12.81
N GLU A 132 -4.30 -1.76 13.17
CA GLU A 132 -4.94 -0.87 12.21
C GLU A 132 -3.95 0.07 11.52
N SER A 133 -2.89 0.49 12.22
CA SER A 133 -1.79 1.25 11.60
C SER A 133 -1.12 0.43 10.49
N TRP A 134 -0.81 -0.85 10.76
CA TRP A 134 -0.27 -1.77 9.75
C TRP A 134 -1.23 -1.96 8.57
N PHE A 135 -2.50 -2.21 8.86
CA PHE A 135 -3.52 -2.38 7.83
C PHE A 135 -3.64 -1.14 6.94
N THR A 136 -3.71 0.05 7.54
CA THR A 136 -3.84 1.33 6.83
C THR A 136 -2.65 1.58 5.91
N LEU A 137 -1.43 1.36 6.39
CA LEU A 137 -0.21 1.55 5.60
C LEU A 137 -0.10 0.54 4.44
N GLU A 138 -0.42 -0.74 4.68
CA GLU A 138 -0.47 -1.75 3.62
C GLU A 138 -1.53 -1.40 2.57
N LYS A 139 -2.72 -0.99 3.03
CA LYS A 139 -3.86 -0.65 2.18
C LYS A 139 -3.57 0.57 1.31
N ALA A 140 -2.92 1.59 1.86
CA ALA A 140 -2.53 2.79 1.12
C ALA A 140 -1.57 2.46 -0.04
N ASN A 141 -0.55 1.64 0.22
CA ASN A 141 0.39 1.22 -0.82
C ASN A 141 -0.25 0.30 -1.86
N GLU A 142 -1.13 -0.61 -1.42
CA GLU A 142 -1.94 -1.44 -2.32
C GLU A 142 -2.81 -0.57 -3.24
N ASP A 143 -3.54 0.39 -2.69
CA ASP A 143 -4.44 1.25 -3.46
C ASP A 143 -3.68 2.23 -4.38
N ARG A 144 -2.47 2.63 -4.00
CA ARG A 144 -1.55 3.32 -4.91
C ARG A 144 -1.18 2.44 -6.10
N ALA A 145 -0.80 1.18 -5.85
CA ALA A 145 -0.43 0.25 -6.93
C ALA A 145 -1.62 -0.12 -7.83
N ASN A 146 -2.81 -0.27 -7.25
CA ASN A 146 -4.02 -0.72 -7.93
C ASN A 146 -4.83 0.39 -8.59
N TRP A 147 -4.77 1.63 -8.09
CA TRP A 147 -5.64 2.73 -8.56
C TRP A 147 -4.90 4.04 -8.82
N GLY A 148 -3.64 4.14 -8.38
CA GLY A 148 -2.89 5.40 -8.42
C GLY A 148 -3.35 6.41 -7.36
N SER A 149 -3.87 5.92 -6.22
CA SER A 149 -4.16 6.75 -5.05
C SER A 149 -2.89 7.50 -4.61
N GLN A 150 -3.04 8.78 -4.26
CA GLN A 150 -1.94 9.58 -3.73
C GLN A 150 -1.73 9.40 -2.23
N TYR A 151 -2.70 8.79 -1.55
CA TYR A 151 -2.73 8.69 -0.10
C TYR A 151 -1.47 8.08 0.52
N ALA A 152 -0.86 7.08 -0.13
CA ALA A 152 0.41 6.51 0.35
C ALA A 152 1.56 7.53 0.40
N ASN A 153 1.57 8.57 -0.43
CA ASN A 153 2.53 9.67 -0.31
C ASN A 153 2.17 10.58 0.87
N ASP A 154 0.86 10.80 1.09
CA ASP A 154 0.37 11.71 2.13
C ASP A 154 0.64 11.14 3.52
N ILE A 155 0.62 9.81 3.69
CA ILE A 155 0.91 9.13 4.96
C ILE A 155 2.35 8.60 5.07
N ALA A 156 3.24 8.98 4.14
CA ALA A 156 4.63 8.52 4.18
C ALA A 156 5.34 8.92 5.49
N TYR A 157 5.00 10.10 6.04
CA TYR A 157 5.50 10.53 7.36
C TYR A 157 5.12 9.55 8.48
N TRP A 158 3.93 8.95 8.39
CA TRP A 158 3.46 8.01 9.39
C TRP A 158 4.16 6.65 9.25
N ALA A 159 4.44 6.23 8.01
CA ALA A 159 5.27 5.06 7.76
C ALA A 159 6.69 5.24 8.36
N ASP A 160 7.25 6.45 8.29
CA ASP A 160 8.53 6.79 8.92
C ASP A 160 8.45 6.76 10.46
N ASP A 161 7.39 7.34 11.04
CA ASP A 161 7.16 7.30 12.50
C ASP A 161 6.98 5.86 13.02
N VAL A 162 6.30 5.00 12.26
CA VAL A 162 6.18 3.56 12.57
C VAL A 162 7.52 2.83 12.37
N SER A 163 8.33 3.24 11.40
CA SER A 163 9.67 2.68 11.13
C SER A 163 10.65 2.94 12.28
N ASP A 164 10.52 4.10 12.93
CA ASP A 164 11.33 4.44 14.10
C ASP A 164 11.05 3.54 15.31
N ASP A 165 9.81 3.04 15.46
CA ASP A 165 9.31 2.10 16.48
C ASP A 165 10.00 2.19 17.86
N PRO A 166 10.09 3.38 18.48
CA PRO A 166 10.90 3.59 19.70
C PRO A 166 10.44 2.73 20.87
N SER A 167 9.12 2.49 20.99
CA SER A 167 8.53 1.63 22.01
C SER A 167 8.77 0.13 21.74
N GLY A 168 9.07 -0.24 20.50
CA GLY A 168 9.21 -1.62 20.04
C GLY A 168 7.87 -2.34 19.83
N MET A 169 6.74 -1.67 20.02
CA MET A 169 5.41 -2.27 19.97
C MET A 169 5.00 -2.68 18.56
N PHE A 170 5.43 -1.96 17.52
CA PHE A 170 5.16 -2.34 16.13
C PHE A 170 5.95 -3.60 15.76
N ALA A 171 7.23 -3.67 16.15
CA ALA A 171 8.03 -4.89 16.02
C ALA A 171 7.45 -6.05 16.83
N PHE A 172 6.99 -5.77 18.06
CA PHE A 172 6.39 -6.77 18.93
C PHE A 172 5.16 -7.40 18.29
N TYR A 173 4.22 -6.59 17.82
CA TYR A 173 3.01 -7.07 17.14
C TYR A 173 3.34 -7.93 15.92
N LEU A 174 4.23 -7.45 15.04
CA LEU A 174 4.61 -8.18 13.82
C LEU A 174 5.14 -9.58 14.12
N LEU A 175 6.12 -9.69 15.02
CA LEU A 175 6.78 -10.96 15.30
C LEU A 175 5.96 -11.87 16.21
N ASN A 176 5.02 -11.32 16.99
CA ASN A 176 4.12 -12.14 17.80
C ASN A 176 3.01 -12.80 16.95
N GLN A 177 2.62 -12.17 15.84
CA GLN A 177 1.58 -12.70 14.94
C GLN A 177 2.13 -13.43 13.71
N HIS A 178 3.40 -13.22 13.37
CA HIS A 178 3.99 -13.67 12.11
C HIS A 178 5.41 -14.22 12.25
N SER A 179 5.80 -15.09 11.30
CA SER A 179 7.21 -15.47 11.15
C SER A 179 8.05 -14.26 10.73
N VAL A 180 9.38 -14.30 10.94
CA VAL A 180 10.28 -13.22 10.48
C VAL A 180 10.15 -12.95 8.98
N THR A 181 9.97 -14.01 8.18
CA THR A 181 9.79 -13.89 6.73
C THR A 181 8.49 -13.17 6.38
N ASP A 182 7.40 -13.51 7.07
CA ASP A 182 6.11 -12.87 6.85
C ASP A 182 6.11 -11.41 7.35
N ALA A 183 6.73 -11.16 8.50
CA ALA A 183 6.92 -9.80 9.03
C ALA A 183 7.68 -8.90 8.04
N LYS A 184 8.72 -9.42 7.38
CA LYS A 184 9.41 -8.72 6.27
C LYS A 184 8.47 -8.39 5.12
N ALA A 185 7.67 -9.36 4.69
CA ALA A 185 6.71 -9.13 3.61
C ALA A 185 5.66 -8.08 4.01
N ARG A 186 5.20 -8.04 5.27
CA ARG A 186 4.28 -7.00 5.77
C ARG A 186 4.94 -5.62 5.77
N MET A 187 6.15 -5.51 6.32
CA MET A 187 6.96 -4.27 6.29
C MET A 187 7.11 -3.71 4.88
N ALA A 188 7.50 -4.57 3.92
CA ALA A 188 7.64 -4.16 2.53
C ALA A 188 6.32 -3.68 1.91
N ARG A 189 5.20 -4.34 2.20
CA ARG A 189 3.87 -3.89 1.71
C ARG A 189 3.42 -2.58 2.34
N ALA A 190 3.76 -2.34 3.60
CA ALA A 190 3.40 -1.12 4.32
C ALA A 190 4.33 0.07 4.00
N GLY A 191 5.45 -0.17 3.32
CA GLY A 191 6.49 0.85 3.14
C GLY A 191 7.22 1.20 4.44
N VAL A 192 7.25 0.29 5.41
CA VAL A 192 7.85 0.46 6.73
C VAL A 192 9.17 -0.30 6.81
N CYS A 193 10.17 0.29 7.46
CA CYS A 193 11.44 -0.34 7.74
C CYS A 193 11.79 -0.19 9.23
N ILE A 194 11.66 -1.27 10.00
CA ILE A 194 12.06 -1.28 11.41
C ILE A 194 13.47 -1.90 11.53
N PRO A 195 14.53 -1.09 11.73
CA PRO A 195 15.86 -1.61 11.96
C PRO A 195 15.92 -2.35 13.30
N ASP A 196 16.73 -3.41 13.35
CA ASP A 196 16.89 -4.27 14.52
C ASP A 196 15.55 -4.83 15.08
N LEU A 197 14.62 -5.19 14.19
CA LEU A 197 13.28 -5.73 14.52
C LEU A 197 13.27 -6.71 15.71
N CYS A 198 14.19 -7.68 15.71
CA CYS A 198 14.28 -8.65 16.82
C CYS A 198 14.69 -8.03 18.16
N LYS A 199 15.59 -7.04 18.15
CA LYS A 199 16.02 -6.35 19.35
C LYS A 199 14.83 -5.64 20.00
N ARG A 200 14.07 -4.89 19.19
CA ARG A 200 12.87 -4.16 19.63
C ARG A 200 11.79 -5.10 20.17
N TYR A 201 11.54 -6.22 19.47
CA TYR A 201 10.65 -7.28 19.97
C TYR A 201 11.10 -7.79 21.35
N SER A 202 12.38 -8.14 21.50
CA SER A 202 12.91 -8.69 22.76
C SER A 202 12.87 -7.66 23.89
N GLU A 203 13.01 -6.36 23.61
CA GLU A 203 12.88 -5.27 24.60
C GLU A 203 11.46 -5.19 25.16
N VAL A 204 10.43 -5.16 24.30
CA VAL A 204 9.01 -5.19 24.72
C VAL A 204 8.71 -6.46 25.51
N ARG A 205 9.13 -7.62 24.99
CA ARG A 205 8.91 -8.90 25.69
C ARG A 205 9.56 -8.90 27.08
N SER A 206 10.76 -8.36 27.21
CA SER A 206 11.46 -8.26 28.50
C SER A 206 10.71 -7.36 29.48
N ALA A 207 10.14 -6.25 29.00
CA ALA A 207 9.28 -5.38 29.79
C ALA A 207 8.00 -6.12 30.25
N LEU A 208 7.34 -6.86 29.36
CA LEU A 208 6.14 -7.64 29.68
C LEU A 208 6.41 -8.77 30.66
N VAL A 209 7.52 -9.50 30.53
CA VAL A 209 7.93 -10.55 31.48
C VAL A 209 8.20 -9.95 32.86
N THR A 210 8.88 -8.79 32.91
CA THR A 210 9.14 -8.07 34.16
C THR A 210 7.83 -7.62 34.82
N ALA A 211 6.86 -7.19 34.01
CA ALA A 211 5.51 -6.83 34.44
C ALA A 211 4.60 -8.04 34.74
N LYS A 212 5.08 -9.28 34.56
CA LYS A 212 4.31 -10.54 34.68
C LYS A 212 3.08 -10.59 33.76
N ALA A 213 3.17 -9.95 32.60
CA ALA A 213 2.12 -9.85 31.60
C ALA A 213 2.34 -10.75 30.37
N ALA A 214 3.47 -11.46 30.26
CA ALA A 214 3.77 -12.38 29.17
C ALA A 214 4.46 -13.66 29.66
N ASP A 215 3.95 -14.80 29.20
CA ASP A 215 4.50 -16.14 29.42
C ASP A 215 4.81 -16.79 28.05
N GLY A 216 6.02 -17.34 27.86
CA GLY A 216 6.41 -18.03 26.61
C GLY A 216 7.85 -17.75 26.17
N PRO A 217 8.43 -18.50 25.22
CA PRO A 217 9.82 -18.31 24.78
C PRO A 217 10.03 -17.02 23.96
N ASP A 218 11.25 -16.47 23.97
CA ASP A 218 11.62 -15.36 23.09
C ASP A 218 11.84 -15.89 21.66
N LEU A 219 10.99 -15.46 20.72
CA LEU A 219 11.03 -15.85 19.31
C LEU A 219 12.34 -15.42 18.62
N CYS A 220 13.01 -14.39 19.14
CA CYS A 220 14.27 -13.86 18.64
C CYS A 220 15.50 -14.30 19.45
N ALA A 221 15.38 -15.31 20.32
CA ALA A 221 16.51 -15.85 21.09
C ALA A 221 17.59 -16.53 20.22
N SER A 222 17.24 -17.01 19.02
CA SER A 222 18.17 -17.72 18.14
C SER A 222 19.04 -16.75 17.31
N PRO A 223 20.38 -16.93 17.28
CA PRO A 223 21.27 -16.12 16.44
C PRO A 223 20.92 -16.15 14.94
N ALA A 224 20.35 -17.25 14.45
CA ALA A 224 19.91 -17.37 13.06
C ALA A 224 18.76 -16.42 12.73
N VAL A 225 17.81 -16.28 13.67
CA VAL A 225 16.64 -15.40 13.57
C VAL A 225 17.07 -13.93 13.67
N GLN A 226 18.01 -13.63 14.57
CA GLN A 226 18.61 -12.29 14.68
C GLN A 226 19.38 -11.87 13.43
N LYS A 227 20.07 -12.80 12.76
CA LYS A 227 20.75 -12.50 11.49
C LYS A 227 19.76 -12.17 10.38
N GLN A 228 18.61 -12.85 10.34
CA GLN A 228 17.55 -12.56 9.37
C GLN A 228 16.89 -11.20 9.62
N SER A 229 16.71 -10.78 10.87
CA SER A 229 16.06 -9.50 11.19
C SER A 229 16.93 -8.26 10.89
N ARG A 230 18.26 -8.38 10.84
CA ARG A 230 19.15 -7.26 10.47
C ARG A 230 19.12 -6.90 8.98
N SER A 231 18.68 -7.82 8.12
CA SER A 231 18.60 -7.58 6.68
C SER A 231 17.23 -7.04 6.24
N VAL A 232 16.33 -6.74 7.18
CA VAL A 232 14.93 -6.35 6.92
C VAL A 232 14.82 -5.03 6.14
N CYS A 233 15.79 -4.13 6.33
CA CYS A 233 15.75 -2.76 5.84
C CYS A 233 16.76 -2.45 4.73
N ARG A 234 17.50 -3.45 4.26
CA ARG A 234 18.51 -3.30 3.20
C ARG A 234 18.18 -4.27 2.08
N ASP A 235 17.39 -3.80 1.12
CA ASP A 235 17.33 -4.26 -0.25
C ASP A 235 16.98 -3.06 -1.15
#